data_AF-A0A0L0C7Y4-F1
#
_entry.id   AF-A0A0L0C7Y4-F1
#
_cell.length_a   1.000
_cell.length_b   1.000
_cell.length_c   1.000
_cell.angle_alpha   90.00
_cell.angle_beta   90.00
_cell.angle_gamma   90.00
#
_symmetry.space_group_name_H-M   'P 1'
#
loop_
_entity.id
_entity.type
_entity.pdbx_description
1 polymer ?
#
loop_
_entity_poly.entity_id
_entity_poly.type
_entity_poly.pdbx_seq_one_letter_code
_entity_poly.pdbx_strand_id
1 'polypeptide(L)'
;QFFYFIYSTTMAYKDRILTPQQLKKLSEHKYSCSSSSLMDPWLQPWWNWLVSKTPLWLAPNLITIVGLVVNIVTTLILVAYSPEGTSAPPRWTCLLCAFGLFVYQSLDSIDGKQARRTNTSSPLGELFDHGCDSISTVFVALSACISCQLGHYPNWLFFQCFCAISLFYCAHWQTYVSGTLRFGKIDVTEAQFTIMGIHIISFIFGPEFWMTKIFGNLELWSSLCLMTIVCGIWSLSHIFSVVLAGGVGKNGSTVALPIVGFNKNYIILLGITICYFVNFTNFCKIFLHGGSGKNGSSVALPYVGCELRIMPLYFACGIDILLALRYAKVITTEGCGKNGSSVAGTSVLSPSIPLTLVVLPAFIIAQKSPENIFTEHSSLYIVAFGMVAAKVTNKLVIAHMTKAEMEYLDWSLLGPALLFLNQYFNCVVPEIWLLWFTLLWGIQDLIRYCSQVCLEICAHLHIQLFTIPYPAKGAAANNKSHASKSGQTNNHGSKPKGVQTVNQGTNPPLKHKNKKSLSNVNNDVGEDVDAL
;
A
#
# COMPACT_ATOMS: atom_id res chain seq x y z
N GLN A 1 27.74 0.15 -11.27
CA GLN A 1 27.09 -0.44 -12.47
C GLN A 1 25.56 -0.38 -12.38
N PHE A 2 24.89 -0.94 -11.36
CA PHE A 2 23.41 -0.93 -11.24
C PHE A 2 22.74 0.45 -11.50
N PHE A 3 23.22 1.52 -10.87
CA PHE A 3 22.73 2.89 -11.12
C PHE A 3 22.89 3.36 -12.58
N TYR A 4 23.93 2.91 -13.29
CA TYR A 4 24.16 3.22 -14.70
C TYR A 4 23.22 2.41 -15.61
N PHE A 5 22.83 1.20 -15.20
CA PHE A 5 21.81 0.41 -15.89
C PHE A 5 20.42 1.07 -15.77
N ILE A 6 20.04 1.56 -14.59
CA ILE A 6 18.82 2.37 -14.42
C ILE A 6 18.89 3.64 -15.29
N TYR A 7 19.96 4.43 -15.19
CA TYR A 7 20.11 5.67 -15.96
C TYR A 7 20.10 5.45 -17.49
N SER A 8 20.68 4.33 -17.95
CA SER A 8 20.68 3.94 -19.37
C SER A 8 19.31 3.43 -19.85
N THR A 9 18.51 2.80 -18.98
CA THR A 9 17.17 2.29 -19.34
C THR A 9 16.08 3.35 -19.25
N THR A 10 16.30 4.44 -18.49
CA THR A 10 15.37 5.58 -18.42
C THR A 10 15.31 6.44 -19.68
N MET A 11 16.21 6.27 -20.66
CA MET A 11 16.20 6.99 -21.96
C MET A 11 15.02 6.61 -22.89
N ALA A 12 14.17 5.65 -22.50
CA ALA A 12 13.26 4.96 -23.43
C ALA A 12 11.77 5.35 -23.33
N TYR A 13 11.38 6.25 -22.41
CA TYR A 13 10.15 7.03 -22.55
C TYR A 13 10.54 8.37 -23.16
N LYS A 14 10.01 8.67 -24.36
CA LYS A 14 10.31 9.91 -25.09
C LYS A 14 9.63 11.14 -24.46
N ASP A 15 8.56 10.89 -23.72
CA ASP A 15 7.67 11.86 -23.09
C ASP A 15 7.65 11.67 -21.57
N ARG A 16 7.25 12.70 -20.82
CA ARG A 16 7.19 12.64 -19.35
C ARG A 16 6.00 11.84 -18.85
N ILE A 17 6.16 11.17 -17.71
CA ILE A 17 5.06 10.49 -17.01
C ILE A 17 4.23 11.51 -16.22
N LEU A 18 4.86 12.49 -15.57
CA LEU A 18 4.18 13.48 -14.75
C LEU A 18 4.02 14.81 -15.51
N THR A 19 2.77 15.26 -15.65
CA THR A 19 2.48 16.59 -16.20
C THR A 19 3.03 17.69 -15.27
N PRO A 20 3.34 18.90 -15.80
CA PRO A 20 3.73 20.03 -14.97
C PRO A 20 2.70 20.41 -13.89
N GLN A 21 1.42 20.09 -14.10
CA GLN A 21 0.36 20.32 -13.12
C GLN A 21 0.42 19.30 -11.97
N GLN A 22 0.65 18.02 -12.26
CA GLN A 22 0.86 16.97 -11.26
C GLN A 22 2.12 17.24 -10.43
N LEU A 23 3.24 17.60 -11.07
CA LEU A 23 4.49 17.98 -10.40
C LEU A 23 4.26 19.16 -9.43
N LYS A 24 3.56 20.22 -9.88
CA LYS A 24 3.19 21.33 -9.00
C LYS A 24 2.33 20.87 -7.83
N LYS A 25 1.31 20.03 -8.05
CA LYS A 25 0.45 19.52 -6.96
C LYS A 25 1.22 18.64 -5.97
N LEU A 26 2.20 17.88 -6.43
CA LEU A 26 3.10 17.11 -5.58
C LEU A 26 4.03 18.01 -4.74
N SER A 27 4.48 19.16 -5.26
CA SER A 27 5.20 20.16 -4.45
C SER A 27 4.31 20.91 -3.43
N GLU A 28 2.99 20.90 -3.63
CA GLU A 28 1.98 21.38 -2.67
C GLU A 28 1.51 20.29 -1.69
N HIS A 29 2.00 19.05 -1.82
CA HIS A 29 1.59 17.92 -0.98
C HIS A 29 2.19 18.00 0.42
N LYS A 30 1.46 17.46 1.39
CA LYS A 30 1.93 17.25 2.77
C LYS A 30 1.46 15.88 3.23
N TYR A 31 2.39 15.06 3.69
CA TYR A 31 2.08 13.79 4.35
C TYR A 31 1.08 14.01 5.48
N SER A 32 0.05 13.16 5.53
CA SER A 32 -0.98 13.18 6.58
C SER A 32 -1.31 11.75 6.94
N CYS A 33 -1.06 11.39 8.20
CA CYS A 33 -1.21 10.04 8.72
C CYS A 33 -1.79 10.07 10.14
N SER A 34 -2.65 9.11 10.46
CA SER A 34 -3.09 8.83 11.83
C SER A 34 -2.96 7.32 12.12
N SER A 35 -2.12 6.94 13.09
CA SER A 35 -2.02 5.55 13.57
C SER A 35 -2.82 5.37 14.86
N SER A 36 -3.41 4.18 15.02
CA SER A 36 -3.96 3.68 16.30
C SER A 36 -3.43 2.28 16.64
N SER A 37 -2.29 1.92 16.04
CA SER A 37 -1.62 0.62 16.17
C SER A 37 -1.38 0.25 17.64
N LEU A 38 -1.55 -1.04 17.95
CA LEU A 38 -1.32 -1.57 19.29
C LEU A 38 0.17 -1.82 19.54
N MET A 39 0.94 -2.11 18.49
CA MET A 39 2.36 -2.45 18.56
C MET A 39 3.29 -1.25 18.43
N ASP A 40 2.93 -0.20 17.66
CA ASP A 40 3.79 0.96 17.43
C ASP A 40 4.37 1.55 18.73
N PRO A 41 3.60 1.76 19.83
CA PRO A 41 4.12 2.37 21.07
C PRO A 41 5.24 1.55 21.73
N TRP A 42 5.19 0.22 21.61
CA TRP A 42 6.20 -0.69 22.18
C TRP A 42 7.48 -0.73 21.34
N LEU A 43 7.37 -0.38 20.05
CA LEU A 43 8.47 -0.38 19.10
C LEU A 43 9.11 1.02 18.93
N GLN A 44 8.44 2.11 19.32
CA GLN A 44 9.03 3.45 19.34
C GLN A 44 10.42 3.49 20.03
N PRO A 45 10.67 2.86 21.19
CA PRO A 45 11.99 2.86 21.82
C PRO A 45 13.06 2.17 20.96
N TRP A 46 12.71 1.08 20.28
CA TRP A 46 13.60 0.37 19.36
C TRP A 46 13.92 1.23 18.13
N TRP A 47 12.91 1.77 17.45
CA TRP A 47 13.11 2.62 16.27
C TRP A 47 13.83 3.93 16.60
N ASN A 48 13.58 4.53 17.77
CA ASN A 48 14.28 5.74 18.24
C ASN A 48 15.75 5.44 18.57
N TRP A 49 16.03 4.31 19.24
CA TRP A 49 17.41 3.85 19.44
C TRP A 49 18.11 3.59 18.11
N LEU A 50 17.47 2.88 17.18
CA LEU A 50 18.05 2.48 15.91
C LEU A 50 18.35 3.70 15.02
N VAL A 51 17.40 4.63 14.86
CA VAL A 51 17.63 5.87 14.10
C VAL A 51 18.71 6.75 14.75
N SER A 52 18.92 6.68 16.07
CA SER A 52 20.05 7.38 16.72
C SER A 52 21.41 6.86 16.24
N LYS A 53 21.51 5.55 15.90
CA LYS A 53 22.74 4.90 15.41
C LYS A 53 22.92 5.05 13.90
N THR A 54 21.85 5.29 13.15
CA THR A 54 21.91 5.57 11.70
C THR A 54 22.85 6.75 11.41
N PRO A 55 23.81 6.63 10.48
CA PRO A 55 24.72 7.73 10.15
C PRO A 55 24.02 8.94 9.52
N LEU A 56 24.46 10.16 9.86
CA LEU A 56 23.89 11.42 9.33
C LEU A 56 24.21 11.71 7.84
N TRP A 57 24.88 10.78 7.14
CA TRP A 57 25.06 10.81 5.68
C TRP A 57 24.13 9.84 4.94
N LEU A 58 23.47 8.91 5.65
CA LEU A 58 22.65 7.88 5.04
C LEU A 58 21.27 8.46 4.67
N ALA A 59 20.95 8.44 3.36
CA ALA A 59 19.69 8.98 2.85
C ALA A 59 18.50 8.05 3.21
N PRO A 60 17.32 8.61 3.55
CA PRO A 60 16.11 7.83 3.86
C PRO A 60 15.79 6.75 2.83
N ASN A 61 15.65 7.12 1.56
CA ASN A 61 15.30 6.20 0.47
C ASN A 61 16.32 5.05 0.27
N LEU A 62 17.57 5.23 0.75
CA LEU A 62 18.58 4.19 0.72
C LEU A 62 18.39 3.18 1.86
N ILE A 63 17.77 3.58 2.97
CA ILE A 63 17.33 2.69 4.05
C ILE A 63 16.18 1.82 3.56
N THR A 64 15.15 2.44 2.96
CA THR A 64 13.97 1.76 2.38
C THR A 64 14.36 0.66 1.40
N ILE A 65 15.20 0.98 0.40
CA ILE A 65 15.58 0.03 -0.65
C ILE A 65 16.49 -1.10 -0.12
N VAL A 66 17.30 -0.84 0.90
CA VAL A 66 18.08 -1.88 1.58
C VAL A 66 17.17 -2.83 2.37
N GLY A 67 16.16 -2.30 3.07
CA GLY A 67 15.11 -3.10 3.70
C GLY A 67 14.40 -4.01 2.68
N LEU A 68 13.89 -3.43 1.59
CA LEU A 68 13.21 -4.17 0.53
C LEU A 68 14.09 -5.27 -0.08
N VAL A 69 15.36 -4.96 -0.40
CA VAL A 69 16.30 -5.95 -0.95
C VAL A 69 16.56 -7.09 0.03
N VAL A 70 16.69 -6.82 1.34
CA VAL A 70 16.81 -7.88 2.35
C VAL A 70 15.59 -8.80 2.33
N ASN A 71 14.37 -8.24 2.41
CA ASN A 71 13.13 -9.04 2.42
C ASN A 71 12.95 -9.90 1.15
N ILE A 72 13.19 -9.30 -0.02
CA ILE A 72 13.15 -10.01 -1.31
C ILE A 72 14.17 -11.15 -1.33
N VAL A 73 15.42 -10.90 -0.94
CA VAL A 73 16.47 -11.94 -0.96
C VAL A 73 16.15 -13.07 0.03
N THR A 74 15.70 -12.78 1.25
CA THR A 74 15.34 -13.82 2.21
C THR A 74 14.15 -14.66 1.73
N THR A 75 13.16 -14.03 1.09
CA THR A 75 12.01 -14.74 0.52
C THR A 75 12.38 -15.56 -0.71
N LEU A 76 13.24 -15.05 -1.60
CA LEU A 76 13.69 -15.81 -2.77
C LEU A 76 14.53 -17.04 -2.39
N ILE A 77 15.29 -16.97 -1.29
CA ILE A 77 15.96 -18.15 -0.72
C ILE A 77 14.95 -19.20 -0.24
N LEU A 78 13.87 -18.79 0.43
CA LEU A 78 12.78 -19.70 0.83
C LEU A 78 12.07 -20.32 -0.38
N VAL A 79 11.71 -19.50 -1.38
CA VAL A 79 11.10 -19.92 -2.66
C VAL A 79 11.98 -20.94 -3.39
N ALA A 80 13.31 -20.78 -3.39
CA ALA A 80 14.23 -21.70 -4.05
C ALA A 80 14.24 -23.13 -3.46
N TYR A 81 13.71 -23.34 -2.25
CA TYR A 81 13.54 -24.67 -1.64
C TYR A 81 12.11 -25.21 -1.69
N SER A 82 11.09 -24.36 -1.86
CA SER A 82 9.68 -24.75 -1.97
C SER A 82 8.92 -23.76 -2.88
N PRO A 83 9.12 -23.84 -4.21
CA PRO A 83 8.54 -22.87 -5.16
C PRO A 83 7.02 -23.04 -5.32
N GLU A 84 6.49 -24.25 -5.13
CA GLU A 84 5.05 -24.52 -5.18
C GLU A 84 4.38 -24.30 -3.81
N GLY A 85 5.17 -24.20 -2.74
CA GLY A 85 4.72 -24.14 -1.35
C GLY A 85 4.23 -25.48 -0.80
N THR A 86 4.58 -26.61 -1.43
CA THR A 86 4.18 -27.97 -1.05
C THR A 86 5.26 -28.69 -0.24
N SER A 87 6.50 -28.73 -0.72
CA SER A 87 7.64 -29.30 0.01
C SER A 87 7.93 -28.51 1.28
N ALA A 88 8.36 -29.19 2.35
CA ALA A 88 8.75 -28.53 3.59
C ALA A 88 10.12 -27.85 3.41
N PRO A 89 10.22 -26.50 3.42
CA PRO A 89 11.49 -25.82 3.27
C PRO A 89 12.42 -26.07 4.47
N PRO A 90 13.76 -26.04 4.29
CA PRO A 90 14.72 -26.18 5.38
C PRO A 90 14.46 -25.13 6.47
N ARG A 91 14.26 -25.57 7.72
CA ARG A 91 13.78 -24.72 8.84
C ARG A 91 14.55 -23.41 9.06
N TRP A 92 15.84 -23.37 8.72
CA TRP A 92 16.66 -22.15 8.80
C TRP A 92 16.22 -21.05 7.81
N THR A 93 15.59 -21.40 6.69
CA THR A 93 15.06 -20.43 5.72
C THR A 93 13.84 -19.69 6.27
N CYS A 94 12.97 -20.36 7.03
CA CYS A 94 11.90 -19.70 7.79
C CYS A 94 12.48 -18.72 8.82
N LEU A 95 13.50 -19.12 9.59
CA LEU A 95 14.17 -18.19 10.53
C LEU A 95 14.82 -17.00 9.79
N LEU A 96 15.40 -17.23 8.62
CA LEU A 96 15.96 -16.18 7.77
C LEU A 96 14.88 -15.21 7.26
N CYS A 97 13.68 -15.69 6.93
CA CYS A 97 12.53 -14.82 6.61
C CYS A 97 12.02 -14.05 7.83
N ALA A 98 11.96 -14.66 9.02
CA ALA A 98 11.63 -13.93 10.25
C ALA A 98 12.61 -12.78 10.51
N PHE A 99 13.91 -13.04 10.39
CA PHE A 99 14.96 -12.03 10.54
C PHE A 99 14.93 -10.99 9.42
N GLY A 100 14.75 -11.41 8.16
CA GLY A 100 14.66 -10.51 7.01
C GLY A 100 13.47 -9.56 7.09
N LEU A 101 12.31 -10.05 7.55
CA LEU A 101 11.11 -9.24 7.79
C LEU A 101 11.28 -8.32 9.00
N PHE A 102 11.95 -8.76 10.08
CA PHE A 102 12.28 -7.88 11.20
C PHE A 102 13.26 -6.75 10.79
N VAL A 103 14.24 -7.05 9.94
CA VAL A 103 15.14 -6.04 9.36
C VAL A 103 14.39 -5.11 8.42
N TYR A 104 13.48 -5.61 7.57
CA TYR A 104 12.59 -4.77 6.74
C TYR A 104 11.83 -3.78 7.62
N GLN A 105 10.99 -4.29 8.54
CA GLN A 105 10.20 -3.54 9.51
C GLN A 105 11.04 -2.45 10.21
N SER A 106 12.23 -2.82 10.69
CA SER A 106 13.09 -1.93 11.45
C SER A 106 13.74 -0.82 10.61
N LEU A 107 13.98 -1.06 9.31
CA LEU A 107 14.58 -0.07 8.41
C LEU A 107 13.51 0.87 7.81
N ASP A 108 12.39 0.28 7.40
CA ASP A 108 11.14 0.93 7.02
C ASP A 108 10.70 1.98 8.07
N SER A 109 10.43 1.55 9.30
CA SER A 109 9.96 2.44 10.38
C SER A 109 10.96 3.51 10.87
N ILE A 110 12.21 3.51 10.39
CA ILE A 110 13.20 4.57 10.68
C ILE A 110 13.48 5.51 9.51
N ASP A 111 13.04 5.25 8.28
CA ASP A 111 13.46 6.08 7.15
C ASP A 111 12.86 7.50 7.24
N GLY A 112 11.57 7.63 7.58
CA GLY A 112 10.91 8.90 7.86
C GLY A 112 11.42 9.56 9.14
N LYS A 113 11.89 8.77 10.12
CA LYS A 113 12.56 9.30 11.33
C LYS A 113 13.92 9.91 10.95
N GLN A 114 14.69 9.25 10.09
CA GLN A 114 15.94 9.75 9.53
C GLN A 114 15.69 10.99 8.65
N ALA A 115 14.63 11.00 7.84
CA ALA A 115 14.26 12.13 6.99
C ALA A 115 13.94 13.40 7.82
N ARG A 116 13.25 13.23 8.95
CA ARG A 116 13.05 14.29 9.95
C ARG A 116 14.39 14.71 10.59
N ARG A 117 15.17 13.76 11.11
CA ARG A 117 16.48 13.99 11.76
C ARG A 117 17.53 14.68 10.87
N THR A 118 17.42 14.53 9.55
CA THR A 118 18.36 15.12 8.57
C THR A 118 17.80 16.33 7.83
N ASN A 119 16.58 16.79 8.16
CA ASN A 119 15.85 17.85 7.45
C ASN A 119 15.69 17.57 5.93
N THR A 120 15.40 16.32 5.55
CA THR A 120 15.19 15.91 4.14
C THR A 120 13.85 15.21 3.89
N SER A 121 12.87 15.33 4.79
CA SER A 121 11.48 14.94 4.55
C SER A 121 10.94 15.58 3.26
N SER A 122 10.37 14.78 2.37
CA SER A 122 9.79 15.25 1.10
C SER A 122 8.71 14.29 0.59
N PRO A 123 7.79 14.73 -0.29
CA PRO A 123 6.82 13.85 -0.95
C PRO A 123 7.47 12.72 -1.76
N LEU A 124 8.73 12.87 -2.18
CA LEU A 124 9.45 11.78 -2.83
C LEU A 124 9.75 10.61 -1.88
N GLY A 125 9.99 10.88 -0.59
CA GLY A 125 10.23 9.84 0.41
C GLY A 125 8.99 8.98 0.64
N GLU A 126 7.86 9.62 0.94
CA GLU A 126 6.53 9.00 1.08
C GLU A 126 6.14 8.14 -0.14
N LEU A 127 6.41 8.62 -1.36
CA LEU A 127 6.17 7.85 -2.58
C LEU A 127 7.13 6.66 -2.76
N PHE A 128 8.38 6.79 -2.30
CA PHE A 128 9.40 5.74 -2.43
C PHE A 128 9.19 4.64 -1.38
N ASP A 129 8.83 5.03 -0.16
CA ASP A 129 8.39 4.21 0.97
C ASP A 129 7.22 3.30 0.57
N HIS A 130 6.02 3.87 0.40
CA HIS A 130 4.82 3.09 0.02
C HIS A 130 4.97 2.38 -1.33
N GLY A 131 5.87 2.88 -2.20
CA GLY A 131 6.23 2.27 -3.47
C GLY A 131 7.15 1.04 -3.37
N CYS A 132 7.89 0.89 -2.26
CA CYS A 132 8.63 -0.31 -1.89
C CYS A 132 7.73 -1.30 -1.15
N ASP A 133 6.85 -0.78 -0.29
CA ASP A 133 5.94 -1.55 0.56
C ASP A 133 4.91 -2.35 -0.26
N SER A 134 4.46 -1.80 -1.40
CA SER A 134 3.60 -2.50 -2.37
C SER A 134 4.28 -3.73 -3.00
N ILE A 135 5.61 -3.69 -3.17
CA ILE A 135 6.42 -4.82 -3.64
C ILE A 135 6.64 -5.79 -2.46
N SER A 136 7.04 -5.26 -1.31
CA SER A 136 7.31 -6.03 -0.08
C SER A 136 6.14 -6.95 0.28
N THR A 137 4.91 -6.42 0.24
CA THR A 137 3.65 -7.13 0.49
C THR A 137 3.53 -8.45 -0.29
N VAL A 138 3.98 -8.50 -1.55
CA VAL A 138 3.94 -9.71 -2.38
C VAL A 138 4.84 -10.80 -1.80
N PHE A 139 6.06 -10.44 -1.41
CA PHE A 139 7.05 -11.38 -0.87
C PHE A 139 6.70 -11.81 0.56
N VAL A 140 6.21 -10.89 1.41
CA VAL A 140 5.76 -11.20 2.78
C VAL A 140 4.57 -12.16 2.80
N ALA A 141 3.58 -11.96 1.90
CA ALA A 141 2.44 -12.86 1.83
C ALA A 141 2.82 -14.26 1.29
N LEU A 142 3.69 -14.31 0.28
CA LEU A 142 4.18 -15.56 -0.30
C LEU A 142 5.04 -16.36 0.68
N SER A 143 5.96 -15.70 1.39
CA SER A 143 6.85 -16.37 2.36
C SER A 143 6.08 -16.98 3.53
N ALA A 144 5.02 -16.31 4.00
CA ALA A 144 4.09 -16.83 5.00
C ALA A 144 3.37 -18.09 4.49
N CYS A 145 2.88 -18.07 3.24
CA CYS A 145 2.20 -19.22 2.62
C CYS A 145 3.11 -20.45 2.50
N ILE A 146 4.35 -20.26 2.03
CA ILE A 146 5.35 -21.34 1.92
C ILE A 146 5.73 -21.87 3.31
N SER A 147 5.88 -21.00 4.30
CA SER A 147 6.25 -21.39 5.66
C SER A 147 5.19 -22.26 6.36
N CYS A 148 3.94 -22.22 5.92
CA CYS A 148 2.85 -23.08 6.40
C CYS A 148 2.39 -24.13 5.37
N GLN A 149 3.19 -24.35 4.32
CA GLN A 149 2.94 -25.31 3.24
C GLN A 149 1.54 -25.18 2.57
N LEU A 150 1.05 -23.95 2.36
CA LEU A 150 -0.25 -23.70 1.70
C LEU A 150 -0.32 -24.14 0.23
N GLY A 151 0.78 -24.59 -0.38
CA GLY A 151 0.75 -25.19 -1.73
C GLY A 151 -0.12 -26.44 -1.82
N HIS A 152 -0.33 -27.17 -0.72
CA HIS A 152 -1.33 -28.24 -0.62
C HIS A 152 -2.79 -27.75 -0.79
N TYR A 153 -3.00 -26.44 -0.61
CA TYR A 153 -4.28 -25.77 -0.64
C TYR A 153 -4.22 -24.56 -1.58
N PRO A 154 -4.00 -24.76 -2.90
CA PRO A 154 -3.65 -23.68 -3.81
C PRO A 154 -4.68 -22.54 -3.84
N ASN A 155 -5.98 -22.85 -3.74
CA ASN A 155 -7.03 -21.82 -3.64
C ASN A 155 -6.88 -20.93 -2.39
N TRP A 156 -6.36 -21.45 -1.27
CA TRP A 156 -6.04 -20.68 -0.08
C TRP A 156 -4.70 -19.93 -0.21
N LEU A 157 -3.69 -20.50 -0.86
CA LEU A 157 -2.45 -19.77 -1.20
C LEU A 157 -2.75 -18.55 -2.07
N PHE A 158 -3.59 -18.73 -3.10
CA PHE A 158 -4.11 -17.65 -3.96
C PHE A 158 -4.84 -16.60 -3.12
N PHE A 159 -5.84 -17.03 -2.34
CA PHE A 159 -6.65 -16.13 -1.52
C PHE A 159 -5.78 -15.32 -0.55
N GLN A 160 -4.86 -15.95 0.18
CA GLN A 160 -3.99 -15.30 1.16
C GLN A 160 -3.12 -14.22 0.50
N CYS A 161 -2.47 -14.55 -0.62
CA CYS A 161 -1.58 -13.62 -1.33
C CYS A 161 -2.35 -12.44 -1.94
N PHE A 162 -3.42 -12.71 -2.69
CA PHE A 162 -4.22 -11.65 -3.32
C PHE A 162 -5.06 -10.85 -2.31
N CYS A 163 -5.43 -11.42 -1.16
CA CYS A 163 -6.06 -10.68 -0.06
C CYS A 163 -5.09 -9.67 0.55
N ALA A 164 -3.85 -10.05 0.87
CA ALA A 164 -2.83 -9.14 1.39
C ALA A 164 -2.55 -7.97 0.42
N ILE A 165 -2.34 -8.28 -0.86
CA ILE A 165 -2.14 -7.30 -1.93
C ILE A 165 -3.35 -6.35 -2.06
N SER A 166 -4.58 -6.89 -2.01
CA SER A 166 -5.81 -6.10 -2.12
C SER A 166 -6.06 -5.22 -0.88
N LEU A 167 -5.74 -5.70 0.33
CA LEU A 167 -5.83 -4.92 1.57
C LEU A 167 -4.88 -3.72 1.52
N PHE A 168 -3.62 -3.93 1.12
CA PHE A 168 -2.63 -2.86 0.98
C PHE A 168 -3.04 -1.81 -0.07
N TYR A 169 -3.58 -2.26 -1.21
CA TYR A 169 -4.18 -1.36 -2.22
C TYR A 169 -5.39 -0.59 -1.67
N CYS A 170 -6.26 -1.24 -0.91
CA CYS A 170 -7.44 -0.63 -0.30
C CYS A 170 -7.09 0.44 0.76
N ALA A 171 -6.00 0.28 1.51
CA ALA A 171 -5.48 1.34 2.38
C ALA A 171 -5.02 2.59 1.59
N HIS A 172 -4.44 2.38 0.40
CA HIS A 172 -4.08 3.47 -0.51
C HIS A 172 -5.30 4.10 -1.21
N TRP A 173 -6.36 3.32 -1.46
CA TRP A 173 -7.66 3.83 -1.94
C TRP A 173 -8.35 4.70 -0.88
N GLN A 174 -8.36 4.28 0.40
CA GLN A 174 -8.79 5.12 1.51
C GLN A 174 -8.03 6.46 1.54
N THR A 175 -6.72 6.43 1.31
CA THR A 175 -5.84 7.60 1.32
C THR A 175 -6.11 8.53 0.12
N TYR A 176 -6.28 7.95 -1.08
CA TYR A 176 -6.72 8.67 -2.28
C TYR A 176 -8.05 9.39 -2.11
N VAL A 177 -9.03 8.76 -1.44
CA VAL A 177 -10.37 9.34 -1.22
C VAL A 177 -10.38 10.36 -0.09
N SER A 178 -9.77 10.05 1.06
CA SER A 178 -9.90 10.86 2.28
C SER A 178 -8.82 11.92 2.47
N GLY A 179 -7.68 11.80 1.77
CA GLY A 179 -6.55 12.71 1.90
C GLY A 179 -5.63 12.41 3.10
N THR A 180 -5.73 11.26 3.74
CA THR A 180 -4.94 10.88 4.94
C THR A 180 -4.84 9.36 5.05
N LEU A 181 -3.64 8.84 5.30
CA LEU A 181 -3.43 7.42 5.60
C LEU A 181 -3.86 7.14 7.04
N ARG A 182 -4.71 6.14 7.25
CA ARG A 182 -5.27 5.81 8.58
C ARG A 182 -4.98 4.35 8.89
N PHE A 183 -4.11 4.11 9.87
CA PHE A 183 -3.83 2.79 10.38
C PHE A 183 -4.73 2.47 11.58
N GLY A 184 -5.33 1.28 11.58
CA GLY A 184 -6.20 0.78 12.64
C GLY A 184 -5.43 0.32 13.89
N LYS A 185 -6.11 -0.49 14.71
CA LYS A 185 -5.50 -1.17 15.89
C LYS A 185 -4.79 -2.48 15.56
N ILE A 186 -5.13 -3.06 14.42
CA ILE A 186 -4.51 -4.27 13.86
C ILE A 186 -4.28 -3.91 12.40
N ASP A 187 -3.05 -3.62 12.05
CA ASP A 187 -2.67 -3.10 10.74
C ASP A 187 -1.30 -3.68 10.31
N VAL A 188 -0.57 -2.98 9.43
CA VAL A 188 0.74 -3.44 8.90
C VAL A 188 1.69 -3.95 9.99
N THR A 189 1.86 -3.22 11.10
CA THR A 189 2.76 -3.61 12.19
C THR A 189 2.36 -4.94 12.83
N GLU A 190 1.10 -5.11 13.24
CA GLU A 190 0.59 -6.37 13.81
C GLU A 190 0.67 -7.52 12.80
N ALA A 191 0.37 -7.27 11.53
CA ALA A 191 0.42 -8.27 10.47
C ALA A 191 1.85 -8.76 10.21
N GLN A 192 2.82 -7.85 10.11
CA GLN A 192 4.23 -8.20 9.94
C GLN A 192 4.76 -9.01 11.13
N PHE A 193 4.47 -8.61 12.37
CA PHE A 193 4.89 -9.39 13.55
C PHE A 193 4.18 -10.75 13.67
N THR A 194 2.92 -10.84 13.23
CA THR A 194 2.22 -12.14 13.13
C THR A 194 2.91 -13.06 12.12
N ILE A 195 3.41 -12.53 11.00
CA ILE A 195 4.15 -13.31 9.99
C ILE A 195 5.57 -13.67 10.47
N MET A 196 6.26 -12.79 11.21
CA MET A 196 7.49 -13.18 11.94
C MET A 196 7.20 -14.34 12.91
N GLY A 197 6.07 -14.30 13.63
CA GLY A 197 5.61 -15.38 14.51
C GLY A 197 5.38 -16.69 13.76
N ILE A 198 4.71 -16.64 12.60
CA ILE A 198 4.52 -17.79 11.70
C ILE A 198 5.86 -18.42 11.32
N HIS A 199 6.80 -17.60 10.83
CA HIS A 199 8.14 -18.05 10.45
C HIS A 199 8.93 -18.67 11.62
N ILE A 200 8.83 -18.09 12.82
CA ILE A 200 9.47 -18.60 14.03
C ILE A 200 8.86 -19.95 14.46
N ILE A 201 7.55 -20.11 14.37
CA ILE A 201 6.86 -21.40 14.62
C ILE A 201 7.34 -22.46 13.61
N SER A 202 7.40 -22.14 12.31
CA SER A 202 7.94 -23.04 11.27
C SER A 202 9.41 -23.39 11.51
N PHE A 203 10.21 -22.49 12.09
CA PHE A 203 11.59 -22.79 12.50
C PHE A 203 11.67 -23.70 13.75
N ILE A 204 10.83 -23.49 14.76
CA ILE A 204 10.88 -24.21 16.06
C ILE A 204 10.25 -25.61 15.97
N PHE A 205 9.17 -25.78 15.22
CA PHE A 205 8.45 -27.06 15.11
C PHE A 205 8.63 -27.74 13.75
N GLY A 206 8.94 -26.98 12.70
CA GLY A 206 8.95 -27.44 11.30
C GLY A 206 7.74 -26.90 10.53
N PRO A 207 7.84 -26.66 9.21
CA PRO A 207 6.69 -26.25 8.38
C PRO A 207 5.51 -27.23 8.47
N GLU A 208 5.79 -28.53 8.61
CA GLU A 208 4.80 -29.60 8.72
C GLU A 208 3.90 -29.47 9.96
N PHE A 209 4.32 -28.71 10.98
CA PHE A 209 3.52 -28.40 12.16
C PHE A 209 2.19 -27.73 11.81
N TRP A 210 2.13 -26.96 10.72
CA TRP A 210 0.91 -26.31 10.24
C TRP A 210 -0.13 -27.31 9.68
N MET A 211 0.29 -28.52 9.33
CA MET A 211 -0.58 -29.64 8.93
C MET A 211 -1.09 -30.45 10.15
N THR A 212 -0.72 -30.09 11.38
CA THR A 212 -1.18 -30.78 12.59
C THR A 212 -2.68 -30.59 12.77
N LYS A 213 -3.42 -31.70 12.97
CA LYS A 213 -4.85 -31.67 13.26
C LYS A 213 -5.12 -31.20 14.69
N ILE A 214 -5.98 -30.20 14.86
CA ILE A 214 -6.43 -29.69 16.17
C ILE A 214 -7.76 -30.34 16.57
N PHE A 215 -8.78 -30.18 15.72
CA PHE A 215 -10.16 -30.56 16.02
C PHE A 215 -10.75 -31.37 14.87
N GLY A 216 -10.84 -32.69 15.06
CA GLY A 216 -11.30 -33.62 14.02
C GLY A 216 -10.37 -33.61 12.80
N ASN A 217 -10.84 -33.03 11.69
CA ASN A 217 -10.07 -32.86 10.45
C ASN A 217 -9.66 -31.39 10.18
N LEU A 218 -9.81 -30.48 11.16
CA LEU A 218 -9.26 -29.12 11.05
C LEU A 218 -7.77 -29.11 11.41
N GLU A 219 -6.95 -28.68 10.46
CA GLU A 219 -5.49 -28.54 10.57
C GLU A 219 -5.09 -27.11 10.95
N LEU A 220 -3.91 -26.96 11.56
CA LEU A 220 -3.48 -25.71 12.20
C LEU A 220 -3.42 -24.51 11.24
N TRP A 221 -3.00 -24.68 9.99
CA TRP A 221 -2.99 -23.61 8.98
C TRP A 221 -4.37 -22.94 8.79
N SER A 222 -5.47 -23.69 8.97
CA SER A 222 -6.83 -23.16 8.79
C SER A 222 -7.21 -22.07 9.80
N SER A 223 -6.54 -22.04 10.96
CA SER A 223 -6.68 -20.95 11.94
C SER A 223 -6.12 -19.61 11.42
N LEU A 224 -5.03 -19.64 10.64
CA LEU A 224 -4.45 -18.44 10.01
C LEU A 224 -5.37 -17.90 8.90
N CYS A 225 -6.01 -18.80 8.14
CA CYS A 225 -6.98 -18.41 7.13
C CYS A 225 -8.25 -17.81 7.75
N LEU A 226 -8.75 -18.38 8.86
CA LEU A 226 -9.86 -17.80 9.61
C LEU A 226 -9.51 -16.42 10.18
N MET A 227 -8.32 -16.27 10.78
CA MET A 227 -7.80 -14.98 11.25
C MET A 227 -7.72 -13.96 10.10
N THR A 228 -7.18 -14.35 8.94
CA THR A 228 -7.10 -13.48 7.76
C THR A 228 -8.47 -13.04 7.27
N ILE A 229 -9.48 -13.93 7.28
CA ILE A 229 -10.86 -13.58 6.95
C ILE A 229 -11.43 -12.56 7.96
N VAL A 230 -11.28 -12.81 9.26
CA VAL A 230 -11.84 -11.93 10.31
C VAL A 230 -11.16 -10.55 10.30
N CYS A 231 -9.82 -10.50 10.29
CA CYS A 231 -9.06 -9.26 10.25
C CYS A 231 -9.22 -8.53 8.91
N GLY A 232 -9.28 -9.25 7.79
CA GLY A 232 -9.53 -8.70 6.46
C GLY A 232 -10.91 -8.06 6.33
N ILE A 233 -11.97 -8.73 6.80
CA ILE A 233 -13.33 -8.15 6.84
C ILE A 233 -13.37 -6.93 7.75
N TRP A 234 -12.71 -6.97 8.92
CA TRP A 234 -12.64 -5.84 9.84
C TRP A 234 -11.95 -4.62 9.20
N SER A 235 -10.77 -4.83 8.60
CA SER A 235 -9.99 -3.80 7.91
C SER A 235 -10.75 -3.23 6.71
N LEU A 236 -11.29 -4.07 5.82
CA LEU A 236 -12.12 -3.63 4.69
C LEU A 236 -13.38 -2.89 5.15
N SER A 237 -14.01 -3.30 6.25
CA SER A 237 -15.18 -2.58 6.79
C SER A 237 -14.80 -1.18 7.27
N HIS A 238 -13.64 -1.01 7.92
CA HIS A 238 -13.12 0.30 8.29
C HIS A 238 -12.79 1.15 7.05
N ILE A 239 -11.96 0.62 6.15
CA ILE A 239 -11.56 1.27 4.89
C ILE A 239 -12.77 1.71 4.09
N PHE A 240 -13.74 0.82 3.84
CA PHE A 240 -14.92 1.17 3.05
C PHE A 240 -15.86 2.14 3.78
N SER A 241 -15.90 2.16 5.13
CA SER A 241 -16.64 3.22 5.85
C SER A 241 -16.04 4.61 5.61
N VAL A 242 -14.71 4.73 5.55
CA VAL A 242 -14.02 5.99 5.26
C VAL A 242 -14.13 6.35 3.77
N VAL A 243 -14.01 5.38 2.86
CA VAL A 243 -14.19 5.59 1.42
C VAL A 243 -15.62 6.05 1.11
N LEU A 244 -16.65 5.43 1.69
CA LEU A 244 -18.06 5.79 1.46
C LEU A 244 -18.44 7.12 2.13
N ALA A 245 -17.83 7.49 3.26
CA ALA A 245 -17.99 8.83 3.84
C ALA A 245 -17.38 9.95 2.95
N GLY A 246 -16.45 9.59 2.06
CA GLY A 246 -15.77 10.52 1.17
C GLY A 246 -14.68 11.35 1.86
N GLY A 247 -14.09 12.28 1.11
CA GLY A 247 -13.06 13.18 1.60
C GLY A 247 -13.25 14.62 1.14
N VAL A 248 -12.44 15.52 1.69
CA VAL A 248 -12.55 16.96 1.41
C VAL A 248 -12.07 17.25 -0.02
N GLY A 249 -12.98 17.70 -0.88
CA GLY A 249 -12.68 17.97 -2.28
C GLY A 249 -11.71 19.14 -2.50
N LYS A 250 -11.23 19.31 -3.73
CA LYS A 250 -10.23 20.31 -4.18
C LYS A 250 -10.44 21.76 -3.69
N ASN A 251 -11.65 22.14 -3.29
CA ASN A 251 -12.03 23.50 -2.85
C ASN A 251 -12.36 23.59 -1.33
N GLY A 252 -11.95 22.63 -0.51
CA GLY A 252 -12.27 22.61 0.93
C GLY A 252 -13.72 22.25 1.25
N SER A 253 -14.47 21.74 0.27
CA SER A 253 -15.87 21.34 0.44
C SER A 253 -15.96 19.92 1.01
N THR A 254 -16.54 19.79 2.20
CA THR A 254 -16.93 18.49 2.78
C THR A 254 -18.06 17.86 1.96
N VAL A 255 -18.04 16.53 1.80
CA VAL A 255 -19.15 15.81 1.17
C VAL A 255 -20.34 15.77 2.13
N ALA A 256 -21.48 16.25 1.66
CA ALA A 256 -22.79 15.97 2.22
C ALA A 256 -23.65 15.35 1.09
N LEU A 257 -24.44 14.33 1.42
CA LEU A 257 -25.29 13.60 0.47
C LEU A 257 -26.65 14.30 0.26
N PRO A 258 -26.98 14.72 -0.97
CA PRO A 258 -28.35 15.02 -1.39
C PRO A 258 -28.94 13.83 -2.16
N ILE A 259 -30.24 13.59 -2.01
CA ILE A 259 -30.95 12.46 -2.62
C ILE A 259 -31.59 12.89 -3.96
N VAL A 260 -31.75 11.94 -4.89
CA VAL A 260 -32.53 12.00 -6.16
C VAL A 260 -31.80 12.60 -7.39
N GLY A 261 -31.66 11.79 -8.45
CA GLY A 261 -31.35 12.25 -9.82
C GLY A 261 -30.92 11.14 -10.79
N PHE A 262 -31.79 10.75 -11.73
CA PHE A 262 -31.48 9.71 -12.74
C PHE A 262 -30.70 10.27 -13.95
N ASN A 263 -29.63 9.58 -14.41
CA ASN A 263 -28.94 9.89 -15.68
C ASN A 263 -28.31 8.62 -16.33
N LYS A 264 -27.79 8.73 -17.57
CA LYS A 264 -27.46 7.65 -18.52
C LYS A 264 -26.55 6.49 -18.04
N ASN A 265 -25.89 6.64 -16.89
CA ASN A 265 -25.03 5.60 -16.29
C ASN A 265 -25.74 4.25 -16.09
N TYR A 266 -27.08 4.23 -15.93
CA TYR A 266 -27.85 3.00 -15.79
C TYR A 266 -27.74 2.05 -16.98
N ILE A 267 -27.47 2.51 -18.21
CA ILE A 267 -27.33 1.63 -19.37
C ILE A 267 -26.02 0.84 -19.27
N ILE A 268 -24.94 1.50 -18.84
CA ILE A 268 -23.63 0.86 -18.61
C ILE A 268 -23.72 -0.07 -17.39
N LEU A 269 -24.36 0.38 -16.30
CA LEU A 269 -24.61 -0.43 -15.11
C LEU A 269 -25.44 -1.68 -15.44
N LEU A 270 -26.52 -1.54 -16.22
CA LEU A 270 -27.35 -2.66 -16.65
C LEU A 270 -26.55 -3.64 -17.52
N GLY A 271 -25.70 -3.15 -18.44
CA GLY A 271 -24.79 -3.99 -19.21
C GLY A 271 -23.80 -4.77 -18.33
N ILE A 272 -23.22 -4.12 -17.32
CA ILE A 272 -22.32 -4.75 -16.34
C ILE A 272 -23.08 -5.78 -15.49
N THR A 273 -24.26 -5.46 -14.96
CA THR A 273 -25.10 -6.37 -14.18
C THR A 273 -25.58 -7.56 -15.00
N ILE A 274 -25.94 -7.36 -16.27
CA ILE A 274 -26.24 -8.47 -17.21
C ILE A 274 -24.99 -9.31 -17.46
N CYS A 275 -23.81 -8.71 -17.63
CA CYS A 275 -22.56 -9.46 -17.80
C CYS A 275 -22.24 -10.32 -16.57
N TYR A 276 -22.38 -9.78 -15.36
CA TYR A 276 -22.25 -10.55 -14.12
C TYR A 276 -23.32 -11.65 -13.99
N PHE A 277 -24.58 -11.38 -14.38
CA PHE A 277 -25.65 -12.38 -14.37
C PHE A 277 -25.45 -13.49 -15.42
N VAL A 278 -24.89 -13.17 -16.59
CA VAL A 278 -24.48 -14.13 -17.62
C VAL A 278 -23.29 -14.97 -17.13
N ASN A 279 -22.30 -14.36 -16.48
CA ASN A 279 -21.21 -15.10 -15.85
C ASN A 279 -21.71 -16.01 -14.72
N PHE A 280 -22.61 -15.52 -13.86
CA PHE A 280 -23.25 -16.30 -12.78
C PHE A 280 -24.09 -17.46 -13.33
N THR A 281 -24.90 -17.25 -14.36
CA THR A 281 -25.69 -18.34 -14.97
C THR A 281 -24.82 -19.32 -15.77
N ASN A 282 -23.71 -18.91 -16.36
CA ASN A 282 -22.73 -19.82 -16.96
C ASN A 282 -21.93 -20.59 -15.90
N PHE A 283 -21.59 -19.97 -14.77
CA PHE A 283 -21.04 -20.64 -13.59
C PHE A 283 -22.02 -21.71 -13.08
N CYS A 284 -23.30 -21.39 -12.86
CA CYS A 284 -24.31 -22.37 -12.47
C CYS A 284 -24.46 -23.53 -13.48
N LYS A 285 -24.29 -23.31 -14.79
CA LYS A 285 -24.28 -24.39 -15.80
C LYS A 285 -23.06 -25.31 -15.68
N ILE A 286 -21.89 -24.77 -15.33
CA ILE A 286 -20.67 -25.56 -15.09
C ILE A 286 -20.86 -26.46 -13.85
N PHE A 287 -21.55 -25.98 -12.81
CA PHE A 287 -21.96 -26.81 -11.67
C PHE A 287 -23.02 -27.86 -12.04
N LEU A 288 -24.00 -27.54 -12.89
CA LEU A 288 -25.08 -28.46 -13.28
C LEU A 288 -24.65 -29.57 -14.26
N HIS A 289 -23.64 -29.34 -15.10
CA HIS A 289 -23.19 -30.31 -16.12
C HIS A 289 -21.84 -30.96 -15.83
N GLY A 290 -21.20 -30.63 -14.70
CA GLY A 290 -20.12 -31.43 -14.11
C GLY A 290 -18.71 -31.13 -14.63
N GLY A 291 -17.99 -30.27 -13.91
CA GLY A 291 -16.52 -30.24 -13.98
C GLY A 291 -15.94 -31.52 -13.39
N SER A 292 -15.51 -32.45 -14.25
CA SER A 292 -14.99 -33.77 -13.84
C SER A 292 -13.58 -33.68 -13.22
N GLY A 293 -13.52 -33.38 -11.92
CA GLY A 293 -12.31 -33.52 -11.13
C GLY A 293 -11.98 -35.01 -10.90
N LYS A 294 -10.88 -35.49 -11.47
CA LYS A 294 -10.35 -36.83 -11.15
C LYS A 294 -10.01 -36.91 -9.65
N ASN A 295 -10.12 -38.12 -9.09
CA ASN A 295 -9.72 -38.52 -7.72
C ASN A 295 -10.72 -38.29 -6.56
N GLY A 296 -11.96 -37.83 -6.82
CA GLY A 296 -13.16 -38.19 -6.03
C GLY A 296 -13.12 -38.09 -4.50
N SER A 297 -12.32 -37.18 -3.92
CA SER A 297 -11.99 -37.18 -2.49
C SER A 297 -12.51 -35.95 -1.76
N SER A 298 -13.81 -35.91 -1.48
CA SER A 298 -14.48 -34.87 -0.68
C SER A 298 -15.54 -35.47 0.25
N VAL A 299 -15.52 -35.07 1.53
CA VAL A 299 -16.55 -35.46 2.51
C VAL A 299 -17.67 -34.43 2.46
N ALA A 300 -18.90 -34.89 2.23
CA ALA A 300 -20.10 -34.06 2.25
C ALA A 300 -20.56 -33.76 3.69
N LEU A 301 -21.07 -32.55 3.93
CA LEU A 301 -21.74 -32.22 5.18
C LEU A 301 -23.10 -32.95 5.27
N PRO A 302 -23.43 -33.57 6.43
CA PRO A 302 -24.76 -34.11 6.67
C PRO A 302 -25.87 -33.07 6.42
N TYR A 303 -27.02 -33.54 5.93
CA TYR A 303 -28.22 -32.76 5.59
C TYR A 303 -28.12 -31.73 4.46
N VAL A 304 -26.93 -31.28 4.05
CA VAL A 304 -26.78 -30.24 3.00
C VAL A 304 -26.21 -30.80 1.68
N GLY A 305 -25.49 -31.92 1.71
CA GLY A 305 -24.98 -32.58 0.49
C GLY A 305 -23.86 -31.82 -0.24
N CYS A 306 -23.42 -30.67 0.27
CA CYS A 306 -22.30 -29.89 -0.27
C CYS A 306 -20.96 -30.34 0.32
N GLU A 307 -19.90 -30.20 -0.48
CA GLU A 307 -18.53 -30.40 -0.03
C GLU A 307 -18.06 -29.22 0.83
N LEU A 308 -17.33 -29.50 1.91
CA LEU A 308 -16.80 -28.46 2.81
C LEU A 308 -15.87 -27.45 2.09
N ARG A 309 -15.20 -27.88 1.00
CA ARG A 309 -14.35 -27.04 0.15
C ARG A 309 -15.09 -25.88 -0.53
N ILE A 310 -16.42 -25.94 -0.62
CA ILE A 310 -17.24 -24.91 -1.28
C ILE A 310 -17.70 -23.84 -0.27
N MET A 311 -17.57 -24.06 1.05
CA MET A 311 -17.94 -23.05 2.07
C MET A 311 -17.21 -21.70 1.90
N PRO A 312 -15.89 -21.65 1.66
CA PRO A 312 -15.20 -20.39 1.36
C PRO A 312 -15.69 -19.73 0.06
N LEU A 313 -16.15 -20.52 -0.92
CA LEU A 313 -16.71 -20.02 -2.19
C LEU A 313 -18.14 -19.47 -2.00
N TYR A 314 -18.99 -20.12 -1.21
CA TYR A 314 -20.29 -19.57 -0.81
C TYR A 314 -20.14 -18.31 0.04
N PHE A 315 -19.11 -18.24 0.88
CA PHE A 315 -18.82 -17.06 1.68
C PHE A 315 -18.25 -15.92 0.82
N ALA A 316 -17.34 -16.21 -0.11
CA ALA A 316 -16.84 -15.24 -1.10
C ALA A 316 -17.97 -14.73 -2.00
N CYS A 317 -18.72 -15.61 -2.68
CA CYS A 317 -19.86 -15.20 -3.50
C CYS A 317 -20.99 -14.54 -2.69
N GLY A 318 -21.17 -14.90 -1.42
CA GLY A 318 -22.11 -14.24 -0.50
C GLY A 318 -21.66 -12.83 -0.14
N ILE A 319 -20.35 -12.63 0.09
CA ILE A 319 -19.71 -11.33 0.24
C ILE A 319 -19.81 -10.54 -1.06
N ASP A 320 -19.47 -11.11 -2.21
CA ASP A 320 -19.56 -10.45 -3.53
C ASP A 320 -20.99 -10.06 -3.89
N ILE A 321 -21.99 -10.87 -3.52
CA ILE A 321 -23.41 -10.53 -3.69
C ILE A 321 -23.82 -9.44 -2.68
N LEU A 322 -23.35 -9.49 -1.43
CA LEU A 322 -23.58 -8.41 -0.46
C LEU A 322 -22.91 -7.09 -0.89
N LEU A 323 -21.72 -7.14 -1.46
CA LEU A 323 -21.02 -6.01 -2.06
C LEU A 323 -21.71 -5.56 -3.34
N ALA A 324 -22.13 -6.45 -4.24
CA ALA A 324 -22.88 -6.08 -5.45
C ALA A 324 -24.23 -5.44 -5.12
N LEU A 325 -24.94 -5.93 -4.10
CA LEU A 325 -26.19 -5.34 -3.61
C LEU A 325 -25.94 -4.02 -2.85
N ARG A 326 -24.83 -3.89 -2.10
CA ARG A 326 -24.42 -2.61 -1.49
C ARG A 326 -23.95 -1.60 -2.53
N TYR A 327 -23.23 -2.01 -3.56
CA TYR A 327 -22.84 -1.18 -4.70
C TYR A 327 -24.07 -0.78 -5.51
N ALA A 328 -25.00 -1.70 -5.79
CA ALA A 328 -26.29 -1.36 -6.38
C ALA A 328 -27.04 -0.34 -5.51
N LYS A 329 -27.04 -0.47 -4.17
CA LYS A 329 -27.64 0.51 -3.27
C LYS A 329 -26.91 1.87 -3.30
N VAL A 330 -25.59 1.91 -3.21
CA VAL A 330 -24.79 3.15 -3.28
C VAL A 330 -25.00 3.84 -4.64
N ILE A 331 -25.00 3.09 -5.74
CA ILE A 331 -25.21 3.60 -7.11
C ILE A 331 -26.67 4.02 -7.36
N THR A 332 -27.66 3.46 -6.64
CA THR A 332 -29.08 3.86 -6.75
C THR A 332 -29.52 4.93 -5.76
N THR A 333 -28.79 5.17 -4.66
CA THR A 333 -29.20 6.12 -3.61
C THR A 333 -28.22 7.27 -3.36
N GLU A 334 -26.93 7.13 -3.67
CA GLU A 334 -25.86 8.03 -3.22
C GLU A 334 -25.07 8.63 -4.41
N GLY A 335 -25.82 9.24 -5.33
CA GLY A 335 -25.30 9.95 -6.50
C GLY A 335 -25.02 11.43 -6.22
N CYS A 336 -23.75 11.75 -5.92
CA CYS A 336 -23.14 13.09 -5.89
C CYS A 336 -23.56 14.09 -4.78
N GLY A 337 -22.59 14.46 -3.93
CA GLY A 337 -22.44 15.88 -3.59
C GLY A 337 -21.91 16.62 -4.82
N LYS A 338 -22.70 17.55 -5.39
CA LYS A 338 -22.59 18.30 -6.67
C LYS A 338 -21.89 17.69 -7.93
N ASN A 339 -20.77 16.97 -7.83
CA ASN A 339 -20.19 16.13 -8.90
C ASN A 339 -19.65 14.75 -8.43
N GLY A 340 -19.80 14.36 -7.16
CA GLY A 340 -19.57 12.97 -6.69
C GLY A 340 -18.10 12.58 -6.55
N SER A 341 -17.27 13.57 -6.22
CA SER A 341 -15.83 13.55 -6.45
C SER A 341 -14.97 13.29 -5.20
N SER A 342 -13.92 12.51 -5.38
CA SER A 342 -12.74 12.37 -4.51
C SER A 342 -11.93 13.67 -4.39
N VAL A 343 -10.84 13.65 -3.59
CA VAL A 343 -9.81 14.72 -3.52
C VAL A 343 -9.31 15.14 -4.92
N ALA A 344 -9.24 14.21 -5.87
CA ALA A 344 -8.79 14.48 -7.23
C ALA A 344 -9.87 15.10 -8.13
N GLY A 345 -11.16 14.85 -7.88
CA GLY A 345 -12.25 15.15 -8.82
C GLY A 345 -12.99 13.90 -9.35
N THR A 346 -12.41 12.71 -9.19
CA THR A 346 -12.94 11.45 -9.76
C THR A 346 -14.07 10.83 -8.94
N SER A 347 -14.82 9.90 -9.55
CA SER A 347 -15.64 8.95 -8.80
C SER A 347 -14.85 8.32 -7.65
N VAL A 348 -15.41 8.33 -6.45
CA VAL A 348 -14.87 7.67 -5.25
C VAL A 348 -14.58 6.18 -5.48
N LEU A 349 -15.32 5.54 -6.40
CA LEU A 349 -15.17 4.12 -6.75
C LEU A 349 -14.19 3.86 -7.91
N SER A 350 -13.61 4.89 -8.54
CA SER A 350 -12.71 4.72 -9.70
C SER A 350 -11.49 3.80 -9.46
N PRO A 351 -10.86 3.73 -8.27
CA PRO A 351 -9.77 2.79 -8.02
C PRO A 351 -10.18 1.31 -8.00
N SER A 352 -11.47 0.98 -7.94
CA SER A 352 -11.92 -0.43 -8.03
C SER A 352 -11.58 -1.09 -9.38
N ILE A 353 -11.61 -0.30 -10.47
CA ILE A 353 -11.47 -0.83 -11.83
C ILE A 353 -10.07 -1.44 -12.05
N PRO A 354 -8.94 -0.77 -11.73
CA PRO A 354 -7.63 -1.33 -12.03
C PRO A 354 -7.22 -2.47 -11.09
N LEU A 355 -7.69 -2.47 -9.84
CA LEU A 355 -7.56 -3.65 -8.97
C LEU A 355 -8.28 -4.86 -9.58
N THR A 356 -9.52 -4.67 -10.04
CA THR A 356 -10.30 -5.73 -10.71
C THR A 356 -9.60 -6.21 -11.98
N LEU A 357 -9.00 -5.31 -12.77
CA LEU A 357 -8.24 -5.66 -13.98
C LEU A 357 -6.95 -6.46 -13.70
N VAL A 358 -6.46 -6.53 -12.45
CA VAL A 358 -5.38 -7.44 -12.06
C VAL A 358 -5.94 -8.72 -11.43
N VAL A 359 -6.76 -8.58 -10.38
CA VAL A 359 -7.19 -9.71 -9.54
C VAL A 359 -8.16 -10.65 -10.27
N LEU A 360 -9.10 -10.12 -11.07
CA LEU A 360 -10.08 -10.97 -11.77
C LEU A 360 -9.44 -11.79 -12.90
N PRO A 361 -8.59 -11.24 -13.78
CA PRO A 361 -7.80 -12.05 -14.70
C PRO A 361 -6.88 -13.04 -13.98
N ALA A 362 -6.20 -12.65 -12.90
CA ALA A 362 -5.36 -13.56 -12.12
C ALA A 362 -6.14 -14.78 -11.60
N PHE A 363 -7.39 -14.59 -11.14
CA PHE A 363 -8.25 -15.69 -10.72
C PHE A 363 -8.73 -16.55 -11.90
N ILE A 364 -9.22 -15.92 -12.98
CA ILE A 364 -9.74 -16.67 -14.14
C ILE A 364 -8.63 -17.50 -14.79
N ILE A 365 -7.42 -16.95 -14.95
CA ILE A 365 -6.26 -17.62 -15.54
C ILE A 365 -5.85 -18.83 -14.69
N ALA A 366 -5.80 -18.67 -13.36
CA ALA A 366 -5.48 -19.76 -12.43
C ALA A 366 -6.53 -20.89 -12.45
N GLN A 367 -7.81 -20.59 -12.65
CA GLN A 367 -8.91 -21.58 -12.65
C GLN A 367 -9.20 -22.19 -14.04
N LYS A 368 -8.68 -21.62 -15.14
CA LYS A 368 -8.91 -22.09 -16.51
C LYS A 368 -7.70 -22.67 -17.22
N SER A 369 -6.50 -22.55 -16.64
CA SER A 369 -5.27 -23.09 -17.22
C SER A 369 -5.35 -24.61 -17.44
N PRO A 370 -5.28 -25.12 -18.68
CA PRO A 370 -5.17 -26.56 -18.93
C PRO A 370 -3.82 -27.13 -18.47
N GLU A 371 -2.78 -26.30 -18.36
CA GLU A 371 -1.46 -26.69 -17.83
C GLU A 371 -1.42 -26.70 -16.29
N ASN A 372 -2.49 -26.27 -15.60
CA ASN A 372 -2.55 -26.01 -14.15
C ASN A 372 -1.43 -25.05 -13.68
N ILE A 373 -1.11 -24.05 -14.50
CA ILE A 373 0.05 -23.15 -14.35
C ILE A 373 0.21 -22.55 -12.94
N PHE A 374 -0.89 -22.32 -12.22
CA PHE A 374 -0.86 -21.79 -10.87
C PHE A 374 -0.45 -22.82 -9.81
N THR A 375 -0.77 -24.11 -9.96
CA THR A 375 -0.33 -25.15 -9.00
C THR A 375 1.10 -25.61 -9.26
N GLU A 376 1.46 -25.75 -10.53
CA GLU A 376 2.80 -26.20 -10.92
C GLU A 376 3.86 -25.12 -10.69
N HIS A 377 3.47 -23.84 -10.64
CA HIS A 377 4.40 -22.70 -10.54
C HIS A 377 3.93 -21.60 -9.57
N SER A 378 3.36 -21.98 -8.41
CA SER A 378 2.73 -21.08 -7.42
C SER A 378 3.49 -19.79 -7.14
N SER A 379 4.78 -19.86 -6.75
CA SER A 379 5.57 -18.67 -6.42
C SER A 379 5.79 -17.76 -7.62
N LEU A 380 6.11 -18.32 -8.79
CA LEU A 380 6.29 -17.57 -10.02
C LEU A 380 4.99 -16.84 -10.41
N TYR A 381 3.84 -17.50 -10.22
CA TYR A 381 2.53 -16.92 -10.48
C TYR A 381 2.19 -15.75 -9.54
N ILE A 382 2.37 -15.95 -8.22
CA ILE A 382 2.12 -14.91 -7.22
C ILE A 382 3.04 -13.71 -7.43
N VAL A 383 4.33 -13.90 -7.71
CA VAL A 383 5.23 -12.78 -7.97
C VAL A 383 4.88 -12.09 -9.30
N ALA A 384 4.59 -12.83 -10.37
CA ALA A 384 4.28 -12.23 -11.67
C ALA A 384 3.07 -11.27 -11.62
N PHE A 385 1.95 -11.73 -11.06
CA PHE A 385 0.76 -10.88 -10.89
C PHE A 385 0.91 -9.88 -9.73
N GLY A 386 1.68 -10.22 -8.70
CA GLY A 386 2.00 -9.32 -7.59
C GLY A 386 2.78 -8.08 -8.02
N MET A 387 3.76 -8.22 -8.92
CA MET A 387 4.51 -7.07 -9.46
C MET A 387 3.64 -6.17 -10.34
N VAL A 388 2.68 -6.76 -11.09
CA VAL A 388 1.66 -6.00 -11.82
C VAL A 388 0.77 -5.21 -10.84
N ALA A 389 0.30 -5.85 -9.76
CA ALA A 389 -0.51 -5.20 -8.73
C ALA A 389 0.27 -4.10 -7.98
N ALA A 390 1.52 -4.33 -7.62
CA ALA A 390 2.41 -3.35 -7.00
C ALA A 390 2.54 -2.08 -7.87
N LYS A 391 2.70 -2.23 -9.19
CA LYS A 391 2.70 -1.06 -10.11
C LYS A 391 1.37 -0.31 -10.09
N VAL A 392 0.24 -1.01 -10.08
CA VAL A 392 -1.11 -0.40 -10.00
C VAL A 392 -1.31 0.32 -8.67
N THR A 393 -0.81 -0.20 -7.55
CA THR A 393 -0.76 0.53 -6.28
C THR A 393 0.10 1.78 -6.37
N ASN A 394 1.29 1.70 -6.98
CA ASN A 394 2.20 2.84 -7.10
C ASN A 394 1.59 3.97 -7.98
N LYS A 395 0.78 3.63 -9.00
CA LYS A 395 -0.05 4.63 -9.73
C LYS A 395 -1.07 5.32 -8.81
N LEU A 396 -1.69 4.58 -7.88
CA LEU A 396 -2.67 5.13 -6.92
C LEU A 396 -2.04 6.08 -5.90
N VAL A 397 -0.83 5.77 -5.40
CA VAL A 397 -0.07 6.66 -4.52
C VAL A 397 0.20 8.00 -5.22
N ILE A 398 0.68 7.98 -6.48
CA ILE A 398 0.89 9.21 -7.25
C ILE A 398 -0.42 9.95 -7.52
N ALA A 399 -1.50 9.25 -7.91
CA ALA A 399 -2.79 9.87 -8.16
C ALA A 399 -3.32 10.62 -6.93
N HIS A 400 -3.10 10.07 -5.73
CA HIS A 400 -3.39 10.73 -4.45
C HIS A 400 -2.56 12.01 -4.27
N MET A 401 -1.23 11.90 -4.27
CA MET A 401 -0.31 13.01 -3.96
C MET A 401 -0.39 14.15 -4.98
N THR A 402 -0.59 13.81 -6.25
CA THR A 402 -0.76 14.78 -7.35
C THR A 402 -2.20 15.29 -7.50
N LYS A 403 -3.16 14.70 -6.78
CA LYS A 403 -4.60 15.02 -6.83
C LYS A 403 -5.15 14.95 -8.26
N ALA A 404 -4.76 13.90 -8.97
CA ALA A 404 -5.07 13.62 -10.36
C ALA A 404 -5.92 12.34 -10.50
N GLU A 405 -6.53 12.13 -11.67
CA GLU A 405 -7.26 10.90 -11.95
C GLU A 405 -6.29 9.73 -12.15
N MET A 406 -6.72 8.51 -11.80
CA MET A 406 -5.92 7.31 -12.04
C MET A 406 -6.30 6.67 -13.39
N GLU A 407 -5.31 6.52 -14.27
CA GLU A 407 -5.47 5.82 -15.55
C GLU A 407 -5.84 4.34 -15.34
N TYR A 408 -6.87 3.85 -16.03
CA TYR A 408 -7.36 2.48 -15.83
C TYR A 408 -6.54 1.40 -16.54
N LEU A 409 -5.98 1.74 -17.71
CA LEU A 409 -5.11 0.84 -18.47
C LEU A 409 -3.65 1.13 -18.14
N ASP A 410 -2.84 0.09 -18.15
CA ASP A 410 -1.40 0.19 -17.95
C ASP A 410 -0.68 -0.92 -18.73
N TRP A 411 0.57 -0.67 -19.12
CA TRP A 411 1.38 -1.61 -19.87
C TRP A 411 1.71 -2.89 -19.09
N SER A 412 1.68 -2.87 -17.75
CA SER A 412 1.86 -4.06 -16.92
C SER A 412 0.78 -5.12 -17.17
N LEU A 413 -0.42 -4.71 -17.60
CA LEU A 413 -1.54 -5.61 -17.95
C LEU A 413 -1.32 -6.39 -19.24
N LEU A 414 -0.28 -6.10 -20.04
CA LEU A 414 0.02 -6.82 -21.28
C LEU A 414 0.28 -8.32 -21.06
N GLY A 415 1.03 -8.68 -20.03
CA GLY A 415 1.29 -10.08 -19.67
C GLY A 415 0.01 -10.86 -19.31
N PRO A 416 -0.78 -10.40 -18.32
CA PRO A 416 -2.08 -10.97 -17.99
C PRO A 416 -3.04 -11.05 -19.18
N ALA A 417 -3.08 -10.04 -20.04
CA ALA A 417 -3.93 -10.03 -21.23
C ALA A 417 -3.50 -11.10 -22.25
N LEU A 418 -2.19 -11.30 -22.46
CA LEU A 418 -1.66 -12.35 -23.34
C LEU A 418 -1.92 -13.75 -22.78
N LEU A 419 -1.76 -13.98 -21.46
CA LEU A 419 -2.14 -15.24 -20.80
C LEU A 419 -3.64 -15.55 -21.00
N PHE A 420 -4.52 -14.59 -20.70
CA PHE A 420 -5.97 -14.74 -20.88
C PHE A 420 -6.36 -15.04 -22.34
N LEU A 421 -5.73 -14.34 -23.29
CA LEU A 421 -5.99 -14.51 -24.72
C LEU A 421 -5.46 -15.87 -25.24
N ASN A 422 -4.31 -16.31 -24.73
CA ASN A 422 -3.74 -17.63 -25.06
C ASN A 422 -4.65 -18.77 -24.59
N GLN A 423 -5.17 -18.70 -23.36
CA GLN A 423 -6.17 -19.65 -22.87
C GLN A 423 -7.44 -19.66 -23.72
N TYR A 424 -7.93 -18.48 -24.16
CA TYR A 424 -9.09 -18.39 -25.04
C TYR A 424 -8.87 -19.09 -26.41
N PHE A 425 -7.64 -19.11 -26.91
CA PHE A 425 -7.25 -19.82 -28.14
C PHE A 425 -6.70 -21.24 -27.91
N ASN A 426 -7.02 -21.89 -26.78
CA ASN A 426 -6.61 -23.25 -26.43
C ASN A 426 -5.08 -23.45 -26.28
N CYS A 427 -4.39 -22.42 -25.75
CA CYS A 427 -2.96 -22.44 -25.40
C CYS A 427 -2.02 -22.77 -26.58
N VAL A 428 -2.05 -21.91 -27.61
CA VAL A 428 -1.15 -21.98 -28.79
C VAL A 428 0.32 -21.82 -28.39
N VAL A 429 0.59 -21.07 -27.32
CA VAL A 429 1.91 -20.94 -26.67
C VAL A 429 1.83 -21.61 -25.29
N PRO A 430 2.84 -22.41 -24.86
CA PRO A 430 2.83 -22.98 -23.52
C PRO A 430 2.79 -21.88 -22.45
N GLU A 431 1.90 -22.00 -21.48
CA GLU A 431 1.49 -20.88 -20.63
C GLU A 431 2.65 -20.39 -19.75
N ILE A 432 3.56 -21.28 -19.35
CA ILE A 432 4.79 -20.96 -18.59
C ILE A 432 5.68 -19.90 -19.28
N TRP A 433 5.78 -19.89 -20.62
CA TRP A 433 6.56 -18.86 -21.32
C TRP A 433 5.89 -17.48 -21.24
N LEU A 434 4.56 -17.44 -21.29
CA LEU A 434 3.79 -16.21 -21.12
C LEU A 434 3.77 -15.73 -19.66
N LEU A 435 3.91 -16.63 -18.70
CA LEU A 435 4.07 -16.28 -17.28
C LEU A 435 5.46 -15.71 -16.99
N TRP A 436 6.54 -16.30 -17.52
CA TRP A 436 7.87 -15.71 -17.46
C TRP A 436 7.93 -14.35 -18.18
N PHE A 437 7.28 -14.21 -19.33
CA PHE A 437 7.10 -12.91 -19.97
C PHE A 437 6.35 -11.93 -19.05
N THR A 438 5.26 -12.35 -18.42
CA THR A 438 4.47 -11.51 -17.49
C THR A 438 5.31 -11.01 -16.31
N LEU A 439 6.10 -11.89 -15.69
CA LEU A 439 7.02 -11.51 -14.62
C LEU A 439 8.07 -10.49 -15.11
N LEU A 440 8.80 -10.84 -16.17
CA LEU A 440 9.93 -10.04 -16.66
C LEU A 440 9.47 -8.68 -17.18
N TRP A 441 8.35 -8.64 -17.91
CA TRP A 441 7.73 -7.41 -18.38
C TRP A 441 7.22 -6.56 -17.20
N GLY A 442 6.48 -7.16 -16.26
CA GLY A 442 5.96 -6.45 -15.08
C GLY A 442 7.06 -5.86 -14.21
N ILE A 443 8.15 -6.59 -13.97
CA ILE A 443 9.34 -6.09 -13.25
C ILE A 443 10.00 -4.94 -14.03
N GLN A 444 10.28 -5.11 -15.32
CA GLN A 444 10.97 -4.11 -16.13
C GLN A 444 10.16 -2.80 -16.23
N ASP A 445 8.85 -2.92 -16.41
CA ASP A 445 7.91 -1.81 -16.52
C ASP A 445 7.70 -1.08 -15.17
N LEU A 446 7.63 -1.83 -14.05
CA LEU A 446 7.60 -1.25 -12.70
C LEU A 446 8.90 -0.49 -12.37
N ILE A 447 10.07 -1.12 -12.57
CA ILE A 447 11.37 -0.50 -12.30
C ILE A 447 11.53 0.77 -13.13
N ARG A 448 11.18 0.73 -14.42
CA ARG A 448 11.21 1.86 -15.34
C ARG A 448 10.28 2.99 -14.91
N TYR A 449 9.03 2.67 -14.56
CA TYR A 449 8.03 3.62 -14.07
C TYR A 449 8.51 4.33 -12.80
N CYS A 450 8.87 3.57 -11.76
CA CYS A 450 9.35 4.13 -10.50
C CYS A 450 10.64 4.96 -10.69
N SER A 451 11.58 4.49 -11.51
CA SER A 451 12.83 5.22 -11.78
C SER A 451 12.58 6.57 -12.45
N GLN A 452 11.77 6.62 -13.50
CA GLN A 452 11.47 7.88 -14.20
C GLN A 452 10.66 8.84 -13.32
N VAL A 453 9.63 8.35 -12.63
CA VAL A 453 8.86 9.13 -11.65
C VAL A 453 9.77 9.78 -10.61
N CYS A 454 10.68 9.00 -10.02
CA CYS A 454 11.63 9.49 -9.04
C CYS A 454 12.56 10.56 -9.62
N LEU A 455 13.06 10.36 -10.85
CA LEU A 455 13.93 11.34 -11.54
C LEU A 455 13.19 12.62 -11.91
N GLU A 456 11.94 12.55 -12.37
CA GLU A 456 11.10 13.72 -12.69
C GLU A 456 10.80 14.55 -11.42
N ILE A 457 10.51 13.88 -10.29
CA ILE A 457 10.31 14.53 -8.99
C ILE A 457 11.63 15.10 -8.44
N CYS A 458 12.74 14.38 -8.52
CA CYS A 458 14.08 14.87 -8.17
C CYS A 458 14.44 16.15 -8.93
N ALA A 459 14.19 16.16 -10.25
CA ALA A 459 14.45 17.31 -11.11
C ALA A 459 13.54 18.51 -10.77
N HIS A 460 12.28 18.27 -10.38
CA HIS A 460 11.33 19.31 -10.00
C HIS A 460 11.58 19.91 -8.61
N LEU A 461 11.91 19.07 -7.62
CA LEU A 461 12.14 19.48 -6.24
C LEU A 461 13.61 19.85 -5.94
N HIS A 462 14.51 19.67 -6.91
CA HIS A 462 15.96 19.88 -6.79
C HIS A 462 16.61 19.05 -5.65
N ILE A 463 16.21 17.79 -5.53
CA ILE A 463 16.71 16.82 -4.54
C ILE A 463 17.38 15.62 -5.23
N GLN A 464 18.28 14.95 -4.52
CA GLN A 464 18.96 13.73 -4.98
C GLN A 464 18.31 12.50 -4.35
N LEU A 465 18.07 11.44 -5.14
CA LEU A 465 17.25 10.30 -4.72
C LEU A 465 17.87 9.50 -3.56
N PHE A 466 19.20 9.31 -3.56
CA PHE A 466 19.92 8.49 -2.58
C PHE A 466 21.07 9.23 -1.87
N THR A 467 21.08 10.56 -1.95
CA THR A 467 22.16 11.40 -1.39
C THR A 467 21.58 12.60 -0.67
N ILE A 468 21.99 12.84 0.57
CA ILE A 468 21.61 14.03 1.34
C ILE A 468 22.76 15.04 1.41
N PRO A 469 22.49 16.35 1.30
CA PRO A 469 23.54 17.37 1.34
C PRO A 469 24.11 17.48 2.76
N TYR A 470 25.43 17.27 2.89
CA TYR A 470 26.14 17.36 4.17
C TYR A 470 27.04 18.61 4.23
N PRO A 471 27.07 19.37 5.35
CA PRO A 471 26.23 19.20 6.54
C PRO A 471 24.76 19.56 6.25
N ALA A 472 23.85 18.90 6.96
CA ALA A 472 22.40 19.08 6.78
C ALA A 472 21.98 20.56 6.91
N LYS A 473 20.98 20.98 6.12
CA LYS A 473 20.45 22.36 6.13
C LYS A 473 19.93 22.70 7.53
N GLY A 474 20.69 23.55 8.24
CA GLY A 474 20.50 23.89 9.65
C GLY A 474 21.82 23.92 10.43
N ALA A 475 22.63 22.85 10.34
CA ALA A 475 23.84 22.70 11.14
C ALA A 475 24.91 23.79 10.89
N ALA A 476 24.95 24.36 9.68
CA ALA A 476 25.85 25.45 9.32
C ALA A 476 25.48 26.83 9.91
N ALA A 477 24.29 26.98 10.51
CA ALA A 477 23.82 28.26 11.07
C ALA A 477 24.45 28.56 12.44
N ASN A 478 24.52 27.56 13.33
CA ASN A 478 24.97 27.78 14.72
C ASN A 478 26.49 28.00 14.85
N ASN A 479 27.30 27.59 13.88
CA ASN A 479 28.77 27.72 13.93
C ASN A 479 29.32 29.08 13.46
N LYS A 480 28.49 30.13 13.37
CA LYS A 480 28.92 31.49 12.96
C LYS A 480 28.82 32.58 14.04
N SER A 481 28.44 32.23 15.27
CA SER A 481 28.21 33.19 16.37
C SER A 481 29.29 33.24 17.46
N HIS A 482 30.39 32.47 17.35
CA HIS A 482 31.55 32.59 18.25
C HIS A 482 32.90 32.57 17.51
N ALA A 483 33.21 33.70 16.85
CA ALA A 483 34.56 34.05 16.41
C ALA A 483 34.85 35.50 16.81
N SER A 484 35.55 35.69 17.92
CA SER A 484 35.86 37.01 18.46
C SER A 484 36.89 37.74 17.60
N LYS A 485 36.57 38.96 17.16
CA LYS A 485 37.56 39.85 16.56
C LYS A 485 38.42 40.49 17.66
N SER A 486 39.59 39.93 17.91
CA SER A 486 40.70 40.67 18.51
C SER A 486 41.24 41.68 17.48
N GLY A 487 41.43 42.93 17.90
CA GLY A 487 41.90 44.00 17.01
C GLY A 487 41.86 45.37 17.68
N GLN A 488 42.98 45.76 18.28
CA GLN A 488 43.17 47.11 18.83
C GLN A 488 43.55 48.09 17.72
N THR A 489 42.94 49.27 17.73
CA THR A 489 43.61 50.55 17.37
C THR A 489 42.89 51.71 18.06
N ASN A 490 43.64 52.61 18.69
CA ASN A 490 43.12 53.85 19.27
C ASN A 490 43.19 54.98 18.22
N ASN A 491 42.21 55.91 18.23
CA ASN A 491 42.51 57.32 18.50
C ASN A 491 41.28 58.23 18.71
N HIS A 492 41.56 59.46 19.17
CA HIS A 492 40.64 60.49 19.67
C HIS A 492 39.56 61.00 18.70
N GLY A 493 38.46 61.58 19.25
CA GLY A 493 37.46 62.35 18.50
C GLY A 493 36.32 62.93 19.36
N SER A 494 36.50 64.15 19.87
CA SER A 494 35.57 65.00 20.65
C SER A 494 34.06 64.95 20.33
N LYS A 495 33.22 65.00 21.38
CA LYS A 495 31.81 65.48 21.33
C LYS A 495 31.75 67.01 21.21
N PRO A 496 30.60 67.59 20.80
CA PRO A 496 29.75 68.27 21.80
C PRO A 496 28.26 67.88 21.73
N LYS A 497 27.43 68.53 22.57
CA LYS A 497 25.98 68.27 22.73
C LYS A 497 25.13 69.19 21.85
N GLY A 498 23.93 68.74 21.50
CA GLY A 498 22.79 69.57 21.06
C GLY A 498 21.51 69.17 21.81
N VAL A 499 20.62 70.12 22.10
CA VAL A 499 19.40 69.91 22.89
C VAL A 499 18.27 70.78 22.33
N GLN A 500 17.09 70.20 22.08
CA GLN A 500 15.80 70.90 22.17
C GLN A 500 14.59 69.94 22.19
N THR A 501 13.78 70.08 23.24
CA THR A 501 12.30 70.19 23.29
C THR A 501 11.46 69.45 22.23
N VAL A 502 10.61 68.47 22.59
CA VAL A 502 9.33 68.56 23.35
C VAL A 502 8.18 69.16 22.56
N ASN A 503 7.10 68.38 22.37
CA ASN A 503 5.72 68.85 22.50
C ASN A 503 4.75 67.70 22.89
N GLN A 504 3.56 68.00 23.39
CA GLN A 504 2.62 67.05 24.02
C GLN A 504 1.18 67.13 23.48
N GLY A 505 0.37 66.09 23.74
CA GLY A 505 -1.11 66.13 23.74
C GLY A 505 -1.82 65.63 22.49
N THR A 506 -3.08 65.13 22.54
CA THR A 506 -3.98 64.83 23.68
C THR A 506 -5.06 63.79 23.27
N ASN A 507 -5.65 63.11 24.26
CA ASN A 507 -6.72 62.08 24.16
C ASN A 507 -8.03 62.59 24.85
N PRO A 508 -9.17 61.86 24.98
CA PRO A 508 -9.62 60.58 24.40
C PRO A 508 -10.92 60.75 23.53
N PRO A 509 -12.22 60.52 23.89
CA PRO A 509 -12.96 59.68 24.87
C PRO A 509 -14.17 58.81 24.35
N LEU A 510 -14.26 57.55 24.83
CA LEU A 510 -15.47 56.84 25.33
C LEU A 510 -16.72 56.47 24.46
N LYS A 511 -16.98 55.15 24.36
CA LYS A 511 -18.11 54.37 24.99
C LYS A 511 -17.93 52.86 24.69
N HIS A 512 -17.83 51.94 25.67
CA HIS A 512 -18.92 51.18 26.37
C HIS A 512 -19.81 50.31 25.44
N LYS A 513 -20.23 49.07 25.78
CA LYS A 513 -20.26 48.37 27.10
C LYS A 513 -20.31 46.82 27.01
N ASN A 514 -19.70 46.17 28.01
CA ASN A 514 -19.78 44.77 28.52
C ASN A 514 -20.74 43.71 27.91
N LYS A 515 -20.25 42.46 27.85
CA LYS A 515 -20.73 41.36 28.74
C LYS A 515 -19.70 40.24 28.96
N LYS A 516 -19.53 39.82 30.23
CA LYS A 516 -19.14 38.43 30.62
C LYS A 516 -20.43 37.57 30.62
N SER A 517 -20.48 36.24 30.74
CA SER A 517 -19.57 35.21 31.28
C SER A 517 -19.95 33.82 30.67
N LEU A 518 -19.37 32.65 31.00
CA LEU A 518 -18.33 32.31 31.99
C LEU A 518 -17.33 31.24 31.48
N SER A 519 -17.69 29.94 31.49
CA SER A 519 -16.77 28.81 31.25
C SER A 519 -17.48 27.53 30.81
N ASN A 520 -16.80 26.70 30.02
CA ASN A 520 -16.62 25.28 30.36
C ASN A 520 -15.25 24.83 29.86
N VAL A 521 -14.52 24.07 30.69
CA VAL A 521 -13.19 23.52 30.36
C VAL A 521 -13.36 22.07 29.96
N ASN A 522 -12.81 21.70 28.80
CA ASN A 522 -12.46 20.32 28.47
C ASN A 522 -11.00 20.32 28.03
N ASN A 523 -10.24 19.32 28.47
CA ASN A 523 -8.80 19.26 28.25
C ASN A 523 -8.49 18.47 26.97
N ASP A 524 -8.19 19.16 25.88
CA ASP A 524 -7.43 18.57 24.77
C ASP A 524 -5.96 18.51 25.18
N VAL A 525 -5.52 17.35 25.68
CA VAL A 525 -4.10 17.06 25.91
C VAL A 525 -3.52 16.43 24.65
N GLY A 526 -3.12 17.28 23.70
CA GLY A 526 -2.15 16.89 22.68
C GLY A 526 -0.74 17.02 23.27
N GLU A 527 -0.11 15.91 23.64
CA GLU A 527 1.29 15.90 24.04
C GLU A 527 2.21 15.94 22.82
N ASP A 528 2.54 17.16 22.39
CA ASP A 528 3.80 17.41 21.67
C ASP A 528 4.97 17.04 22.60
N VAL A 529 5.73 15.99 22.26
CA VAL A 529 6.95 15.60 22.99
C VAL A 529 8.19 15.91 22.14
N ASP A 530 8.40 17.21 21.91
CA ASP A 530 9.66 17.76 21.40
C ASP A 530 10.65 17.95 22.58
N ALA A 531 11.43 16.90 22.92
CA ALA A 531 12.64 17.03 23.75
C ALA A 531 13.58 15.82 23.64
N LEU A 532 14.86 16.10 23.32
CA LEU A 532 16.07 15.23 23.36
C LEU A 532 16.18 14.11 22.30
#